data_AF-A0A1S7TIC5-F1
#
_entry.id   AF-A0A1S7TIC5-F1
#
_cell.length_a   1.000
_cell.length_b   1.000
_cell.length_c   1.000
_cell.angle_alpha   90.00
_cell.angle_beta   90.00
_cell.angle_gamma   90.00
#
_symmetry.space_group_name_H-M   'P 1'
#
loop_
_entity.id
_entity.type
_entity.pdbx_description
1 polymer ?
#
loop_
_entity_poly.entity_id
_entity_poly.type
_entity_poly.pdbx_seq_one_letter_code
_entity_poly.pdbx_strand_id
1 'polypeptide(L)'
;MLVFTRHRPAFEQGGRPGSRGRKWRDIAIRGHVSRGTGILNNESYIGRMVWNKRNYRKNPETERRTTRVNDASEWVLIDVPEMRIVSDDLWQRVKECQRRSVSFAISGRVTG
;
A
#
# COMPACT_ATOMS: atom_id res chain seq x y z
N MET A 1 -15.49 18.37 6.65
CA MET A 1 -14.95 17.53 7.73
C MET A 1 -15.95 16.40 7.96
N LEU A 2 -15.78 15.26 7.29
CA LEU A 2 -16.68 14.10 7.45
C LEU A 2 -15.90 12.94 8.06
N VAL A 3 -16.43 12.47 9.19
CA VAL A 3 -15.86 11.49 10.09
C VAL A 3 -16.15 10.10 9.50
N PHE A 4 -15.18 9.47 8.84
CA PHE A 4 -15.21 8.02 8.63
C PHE A 4 -14.86 7.36 9.96
N THR A 5 -15.88 6.88 10.66
CA THR A 5 -15.75 6.22 11.96
C THR A 5 -14.80 5.03 11.83
N ARG A 6 -13.72 5.15 12.59
CA ARG A 6 -12.53 4.29 12.58
C ARG A 6 -12.89 2.90 13.04
N HIS A 7 -12.59 1.88 12.23
CA HIS A 7 -12.23 0.60 12.82
C HIS A 7 -10.86 0.80 13.48
N ARG A 8 -10.85 0.84 14.81
CA ARG A 8 -9.62 0.88 15.59
C ARG A 8 -8.80 -0.36 15.22
N PRO A 9 -7.56 -0.22 14.71
CA PRO A 9 -6.80 -1.38 14.29
C PRO A 9 -6.60 -2.32 15.48
N ALA A 10 -6.91 -3.61 15.30
CA ALA A 10 -6.85 -4.63 16.36
C ALA A 10 -5.48 -4.72 17.05
N PHE A 11 -4.40 -4.27 16.40
CA PHE A 11 -3.04 -4.24 16.95
C PHE A 11 -2.88 -3.38 18.20
N GLU A 12 -3.77 -2.40 18.43
CA GLU A 12 -3.76 -1.62 19.69
C GLU A 12 -4.15 -2.46 20.91
N GLN A 13 -4.96 -3.52 20.74
CA GLN A 13 -5.41 -4.39 21.84
C GLN A 13 -4.26 -5.24 22.42
N GLY A 14 -3.21 -5.49 21.64
CA GLY A 14 -2.00 -6.21 22.07
C GLY A 14 -0.87 -5.30 22.56
N GLY A 15 -1.14 -4.01 22.79
CA GLY A 15 -0.15 -3.06 23.33
C GLY A 15 1.02 -2.72 22.40
N ARG A 16 1.00 -3.13 21.11
CA ARG A 16 2.10 -2.88 20.19
C ARG A 16 2.01 -1.48 19.60
N PRO A 17 2.91 -0.55 19.98
CA PRO A 17 2.91 0.77 19.38
C PRO A 17 3.26 0.67 17.90
N GLY A 18 2.72 1.58 17.09
CA GLY A 18 3.15 1.74 15.71
C GLY A 18 4.53 2.36 15.61
N SER A 19 5.01 2.51 14.36
CA SER A 19 6.34 3.07 14.07
C SER A 19 6.61 4.35 14.87
N ARG A 20 7.81 4.46 15.47
CA ARG A 20 8.23 5.58 16.33
C ARG A 20 7.35 5.81 17.57
N GLY A 21 6.78 4.74 18.13
CA GLY A 21 6.00 4.81 19.38
C GLY A 21 4.59 5.42 19.20
N ARG A 22 4.16 5.70 17.97
CA ARG A 22 2.88 6.37 17.69
C ARG A 22 1.77 5.36 17.44
N LYS A 23 0.51 5.79 17.56
CA LYS A 23 -0.64 4.97 17.17
C LYS A 23 -0.54 4.53 15.70
N TRP A 24 -1.00 3.32 15.42
CA TRP A 24 -1.10 2.82 14.06
C TRP A 24 -2.06 3.70 13.26
N ARG A 25 -1.58 4.19 12.11
CA ARG A 25 -2.42 4.89 11.16
C ARG A 25 -3.01 3.88 10.18
N ASP A 26 -4.28 4.04 9.82
CA ASP A 26 -4.94 3.17 8.85
C ASP A 26 -4.19 3.11 7.51
N ILE A 27 -3.68 4.26 7.05
CA ILE A 27 -2.87 4.37 5.83
C ILE A 27 -1.55 3.57 5.89
N ALA A 28 -1.02 3.28 7.08
CA ALA A 28 0.18 2.46 7.20
C ALA A 28 -0.13 0.98 6.96
N ILE A 29 -1.33 0.55 7.34
CA ILE A 29 -1.77 -0.84 7.22
C ILE A 29 -2.30 -1.08 5.79
N ARG A 30 -3.36 -0.35 5.41
CA ARG A 30 -4.04 -0.53 4.12
C ARG A 30 -3.26 0.09 2.96
N GLY A 31 -2.69 1.26 3.20
CA GLY A 31 -2.03 2.09 2.21
C GLY A 31 -2.84 2.28 0.93
N HIS A 32 -2.16 2.46 -0.19
CA HIS A 32 -2.77 2.73 -1.48
C HIS A 32 -2.45 1.58 -2.44
N VAL A 33 -3.48 0.81 -2.80
CA VAL A 33 -3.34 -0.46 -3.53
C VAL A 33 -2.60 -0.26 -4.86
N SER A 34 -3.04 0.68 -5.71
CA SER A 34 -2.38 0.89 -7.01
C SER A 34 -0.96 1.47 -6.91
N ARG A 35 -0.61 2.04 -5.75
CA ARG A 35 0.72 2.58 -5.49
C ARG A 35 1.63 1.57 -4.80
N GLY A 36 1.11 0.41 -4.40
CA GLY A 36 1.84 -0.62 -3.67
C GLY A 36 2.31 -0.18 -2.28
N THR A 37 1.63 0.79 -1.65
CA THR A 37 2.06 1.29 -0.32
C THR A 37 1.27 0.64 0.81
N GLY A 38 1.83 0.65 2.01
CA GLY A 38 1.23 0.04 3.19
C GLY A 38 1.61 -1.43 3.37
N ILE A 39 1.46 -1.93 4.59
CA ILE A 39 1.89 -3.28 4.99
C ILE A 39 1.22 -4.35 4.11
N LEU A 40 -0.07 -4.22 3.83
CA LEU A 40 -0.80 -5.21 3.02
C LEU A 40 -0.38 -5.25 1.55
N ASN A 41 0.40 -4.28 1.07
CA ASN A 41 0.82 -4.17 -0.34
C ASN A 41 2.33 -4.31 -0.54
N ASN A 42 3.07 -4.67 0.51
CA ASN A 42 4.51 -4.87 0.41
C ASN A 42 4.85 -6.24 -0.18
N GLU A 43 5.28 -6.26 -1.44
CA GLU A 43 5.65 -7.46 -2.19
C GLU A 43 6.90 -8.15 -1.63
N SER A 44 7.70 -7.46 -0.79
CA SER A 44 8.86 -8.10 -0.15
C SER A 44 8.44 -9.26 0.75
N TYR A 45 7.22 -9.27 1.28
CA TYR A 45 6.72 -10.33 2.16
C TYR A 45 6.49 -11.66 1.44
N ILE A 46 6.33 -11.64 0.11
CA ILE A 46 6.28 -12.85 -0.71
C ILE A 46 7.65 -13.17 -1.36
N GLY A 47 8.69 -12.43 -0.96
CA GLY A 47 10.04 -12.56 -1.51
C GLY A 47 10.18 -11.89 -2.88
N ARG A 48 9.50 -10.77 -3.14
CA ARG A 48 9.64 -9.99 -4.38
C ARG A 48 10.06 -8.56 -4.09
N MET A 49 11.23 -8.17 -4.54
CA MET A 49 11.69 -6.79 -4.47
C MET A 49 11.29 -6.07 -5.75
N VAL A 50 10.42 -5.05 -5.61
CA VAL A 50 9.96 -4.24 -6.75
C VAL A 50 10.28 -2.78 -6.54
N TRP A 51 11.03 -2.18 -7.47
CA TRP A 51 11.41 -0.77 -7.42
C TRP A 51 11.29 -0.08 -8.78
N ASN A 52 11.73 1.18 -8.83
CA ASN A 52 11.60 2.05 -10.00
C ASN A 52 10.13 2.25 -10.47
N LYS A 53 9.16 2.21 -9.54
CA LYS A 53 7.74 2.47 -9.86
C LYS A 53 7.46 3.95 -10.19
N ARG A 54 8.34 4.86 -9.77
CA ARG A 54 8.21 6.31 -9.98
C ARG A 54 9.56 6.97 -10.12
N ASN A 55 9.59 8.00 -10.96
CA ASN A 55 10.72 8.89 -11.09
C ASN A 55 10.38 10.28 -10.54
N TYR A 56 11.31 10.84 -9.77
CA TYR A 56 11.22 12.18 -9.21
C TYR A 56 12.17 13.09 -9.97
N ARG A 57 11.60 14.01 -10.76
CA ARG A 57 12.41 14.97 -11.54
C ARG A 57 12.23 16.36 -10.96
N LYS A 58 13.35 16.99 -10.59
CA LYS A 58 13.41 18.43 -10.29
C LYS A 58 13.60 19.17 -11.61
N ASN A 59 12.74 20.12 -11.92
CA ASN A 59 12.98 21.05 -13.01
C ASN A 59 14.10 22.01 -12.58
N PRO A 60 15.22 22.13 -13.33
CA PRO A 60 16.34 22.97 -12.94
C PRO A 60 16.03 24.47 -12.98
N GLU A 61 15.11 24.90 -13.84
CA GLU A 61 14.75 26.31 -14.03
C GLU A 61 13.67 26.78 -13.06
N THR A 62 12.67 25.94 -12.80
CA THR A 62 11.53 26.32 -11.94
C THR A 62 11.65 25.81 -10.51
N GLU A 63 12.69 25.02 -10.22
CA GLU A 63 12.90 24.24 -8.98
C GLU A 63 11.77 23.28 -8.60
N ARG A 64 10.70 23.20 -9.41
CA ARG A 64 9.52 22.39 -9.12
C ARG A 64 9.86 20.91 -9.21
N ARG A 65 9.38 20.15 -8.23
CA ARG A 65 9.45 18.69 -8.23
C ARG A 65 8.21 18.10 -8.86
N THR A 66 8.40 17.32 -9.91
CA THR A 66 7.34 16.52 -10.53
C THR A 66 7.57 15.05 -10.24
N THR A 67 6.49 14.34 -9.93
CA THR A 67 6.50 12.88 -9.76
C THR A 67 5.83 12.28 -10.97
N ARG A 68 6.52 11.42 -11.70
CA ARG A 68 5.94 10.62 -12.78
C ARG A 68 5.90 9.15 -12.37
N VAL A 69 4.80 8.49 -12.69
CA VAL A 69 4.70 7.03 -12.59
C VAL A 69 5.43 6.46 -13.80
N ASN A 70 6.32 5.50 -13.56
CA ASN A 70 7.03 4.82 -14.64
C ASN A 70 6.14 3.70 -15.18
N ASP A 71 6.31 3.38 -16.45
CA ASP A 71 5.62 2.26 -17.07
C ASP A 71 6.02 0.94 -16.41
N ALA A 72 5.11 -0.03 -16.41
CA ALA A 72 5.35 -1.32 -15.76
C ALA A 72 6.57 -2.07 -16.35
N SER A 73 6.91 -1.81 -17.62
CA SER A 73 8.11 -2.32 -18.28
C SER A 73 9.41 -1.73 -17.74
N GLU A 74 9.36 -0.57 -17.10
CA GLU A 74 10.52 0.06 -16.45
C GLU A 74 10.67 -0.38 -14.99
N TRP A 75 9.69 -1.10 -14.44
CA TRP A 75 9.77 -1.59 -13.08
C TRP A 75 10.82 -2.68 -13.02
N VAL A 76 11.64 -2.63 -11.99
CA VAL A 76 12.61 -3.69 -11.74
C VAL A 76 12.00 -4.63 -10.71
N LEU A 77 11.86 -5.90 -11.10
CA LEU A 77 11.34 -6.98 -10.28
C LEU A 77 12.45 -8.00 -10.09
N ILE A 78 12.81 -8.28 -8.83
CA ILE A 78 13.73 -9.35 -8.48
C ILE A 78 13.07 -10.25 -7.45
N ASP A 79 13.13 -11.56 -7.70
CA ASP A 79 12.75 -12.57 -6.72
C ASP A 79 13.89 -12.74 -5.71
N VAL A 80 13.54 -12.57 -4.43
CA VAL A 80 14.42 -12.72 -3.26
C VAL A 80 13.71 -13.62 -2.25
N PRO A 81 13.68 -14.95 -2.47
CA PRO A 81 12.91 -15.89 -1.66
C PRO A 81 13.26 -15.83 -0.16
N GLU A 82 14.49 -15.44 0.18
CA GLU A 82 14.99 -15.32 1.55
C GLU A 82 14.27 -14.22 2.35
N MET A 83 13.66 -13.24 1.68
CA MET A 83 12.87 -12.17 2.32
C MET A 83 11.41 -12.59 2.58
N ARG A 84 11.00 -13.78 2.15
CA ARG A 84 9.62 -14.24 2.27
C ARG A 84 9.23 -14.44 3.74
N ILE A 85 8.14 -13.78 4.13
CA ILE A 85 7.53 -13.86 5.46
C ILE A 85 6.15 -14.52 5.40
N VAL A 86 5.46 -14.44 4.25
CA VAL A 86 4.12 -15.02 4.05
C VAL A 86 4.07 -15.89 2.79
N SER A 87 3.15 -16.86 2.76
CA SER A 87 2.92 -17.69 1.57
C SER A 87 2.20 -16.92 0.46
N ASP A 88 2.40 -17.37 -0.78
CA ASP A 88 1.70 -16.84 -1.95
C ASP A 88 0.17 -17.02 -1.81
N ASP A 89 -0.30 -18.13 -1.24
CA ASP A 89 -1.73 -18.40 -1.03
C ASP A 89 -2.39 -17.37 -0.11
N LEU A 90 -1.73 -17.06 1.02
CA LEU A 90 -2.24 -16.06 1.96
C LEU A 90 -2.27 -14.68 1.32
N TRP A 91 -1.21 -14.34 0.57
CA TRP A 91 -1.13 -13.09 -0.18
C TRP A 91 -2.29 -12.96 -1.18
N GLN A 92 -2.55 -13.99 -1.99
CA GLN A 92 -3.62 -13.96 -2.99
C GLN A 92 -5.00 -13.80 -2.35
N ARG A 93 -5.28 -14.51 -1.25
CA ARG A 93 -6.53 -14.36 -0.49
C ARG A 93 -6.74 -12.93 0.01
N VAL A 94 -5.68 -12.28 0.51
CA VAL A 94 -5.76 -10.87 0.94
C VAL A 94 -6.02 -9.94 -0.24
N LYS A 95 -5.34 -10.15 -1.38
CA LYS A 95 -5.57 -9.35 -2.60
C LYS A 95 -6.98 -9.49 -3.14
N GLU A 96 -7.53 -10.69 -3.09
CA GLU A 96 -8.92 -10.92 -3.46
C GLU A 96 -9.88 -10.17 -2.53
N CYS A 97 -9.64 -10.23 -1.22
CA CYS A 97 -10.41 -9.47 -0.24
C CYS A 97 -10.36 -7.96 -0.51
N GLN A 98 -9.18 -7.41 -0.83
CA GLN A 98 -9.03 -6.00 -1.21
C GLN A 98 -9.85 -5.66 -2.47
N ARG A 99 -9.81 -6.50 -3.51
CA ARG A 99 -10.61 -6.29 -4.73
C ARG A 99 -12.11 -6.26 -4.43
N ARG A 100 -12.59 -7.19 -3.59
CA ARG A 100 -14.00 -7.24 -3.15
C ARG A 100 -14.40 -5.98 -2.38
N SER A 101 -13.55 -5.50 -1.47
CA SER A 101 -13.82 -4.28 -0.68
C SER A 101 -13.82 -2.99 -1.51
N VAL A 102 -13.00 -2.89 -2.57
CA VAL A 102 -13.05 -1.73 -3.48
C VAL A 102 -14.34 -1.72 -4.30
N SER A 103 -14.85 -2.89 -4.71
CA SER A 103 -16.12 -3.00 -5.45
C SER A 103 -17.31 -2.42 -4.68
N PHE A 104 -17.34 -2.58 -3.36
CA PHE A 104 -18.40 -2.06 -2.50
C PHE A 104 -18.38 -0.52 -2.36
N ALA A 105 -17.20 0.10 -2.50
CA ALA A 105 -17.05 1.56 -2.38
C ALA A 105 -17.44 2.33 -3.65
N ILE A 106 -17.46 1.67 -4.82
CA ILE A 106 -17.84 2.28 -6.10
C ILE A 106 -19.37 2.20 -6.31
N SER A 107 -20.01 1.11 -5.88
CA SER A 107 -21.47 0.96 -5.97
C SER A 107 -22.26 1.85 -5.01
N GLY A 108 -21.64 2.35 -3.93
CA GLY A 108 -22.27 3.25 -2.96
C GLY A 108 -22.17 4.75 -3.27
N ARG A 109 -21.58 5.13 -4.42
CA ARG A 109 -21.36 6.55 -4.78
C ARG A 109 -22.28 7.07 -5.90
N VAL A 110 -23.25 6.25 -6.33
CA VAL A 110 -24.33 6.66 -7.26
C VAL A 110 -25.66 6.61 -6.52
N THR A 111 -25.88 7.57 -5.64
CA THR A 111 -27.21 7.97 -5.16
C THR A 111 -27.07 9.32 -4.47
N GLY A 112 -27.77 10.34 -4.97
CA GLY A 112 -27.89 11.68 -4.38
C GLY A 112 -27.36 12.76 -5.30
#